data_AF-A0A2Z5EJ68-F1
#
_entry.id   AF-A0A2Z5EJ68-F1
#
_cell.length_a   1.000
_cell.length_b   1.000
_cell.length_c   1.000
_cell.angle_alpha   90.00
_cell.angle_beta   90.00
_cell.angle_gamma   90.00
#
_symmetry.space_group_name_H-M   'P 1'
#
loop_
_entity.id
_entity.type
_entity.pdbx_description
1 polymer ?
#
loop_
_entity_poly.entity_id
_entity_poly.type
_entity_poly.pdbx_seq_one_letter_code
_entity_poly.pdbx_strand_id
1 'polypeptide(L)'
;MILRTCLALVAALTLGGCWSGPAWYGAADAVAALPDGSYAMVEPGSPTPEGDRISVRNQSDHTMLLTGAERPWQAIAVRVDPARGDWFLLQLRQADEDDAFIRSKALYMLLDVQPDGLFLTILPCGGFIAEAVERAGGSISRDPQSAASCTFPDKTTLTTQLQVLLQQPPRHDVQLLPDAP
;
A
#
# COMPACT_ATOMS: atom_id res chain seq x y z
N MET A 1 18.69 -18.86 17.82
CA MET A 1 17.22 -18.73 17.80
C MET A 1 16.81 -17.58 16.86
N ILE A 2 17.35 -17.53 15.64
CA ILE A 2 17.26 -16.35 14.74
C ILE A 2 16.38 -16.62 13.50
N LEU A 3 15.98 -17.88 13.28
CA LEU A 3 15.28 -18.31 12.05
C LEU A 3 13.75 -18.14 12.09
N ARG A 4 13.17 -17.66 13.21
CA ARG A 4 11.71 -17.60 13.38
C ARG A 4 11.09 -16.26 12.96
N THR A 5 11.83 -15.15 13.05
CA THR A 5 11.28 -13.82 12.79
C THR A 5 11.25 -13.47 11.29
N CYS A 6 12.25 -13.89 10.51
CA CYS A 6 12.23 -13.71 9.05
C CYS A 6 11.10 -14.46 8.35
N LEU A 7 10.58 -15.53 8.95
CA LEU A 7 9.50 -16.33 8.35
C LEU A 7 8.13 -15.65 8.49
N ALA A 8 7.92 -14.84 9.53
CA ALA A 8 6.63 -14.19 9.78
C ALA A 8 6.39 -13.01 8.82
N LEU A 9 7.42 -12.22 8.53
CA LEU A 9 7.32 -11.09 7.59
C LEU A 9 7.10 -11.57 6.14
N VAL A 10 7.79 -12.63 5.73
CA VAL A 10 7.59 -13.27 4.41
C VAL A 10 6.21 -13.95 4.33
N ALA A 11 5.72 -14.53 5.43
CA ALA A 11 4.36 -15.08 5.51
C ALA A 11 3.28 -13.97 5.44
N ALA A 12 3.47 -12.82 6.09
CA ALA A 12 2.53 -11.71 6.02
C ALA A 12 2.44 -11.11 4.60
N LEU A 13 3.57 -10.98 3.90
CA LEU A 13 3.64 -10.50 2.52
C LEU A 13 3.07 -11.50 1.49
N THR A 14 3.05 -12.80 1.81
CA THR A 14 2.48 -13.84 0.93
C THR A 14 1.00 -14.14 1.20
N LEU A 15 0.44 -13.66 2.32
CA LEU A 15 -0.93 -13.93 2.76
C LEU A 15 -1.89 -12.71 2.64
N GLY A 16 -1.35 -11.52 2.35
CA GLY A 16 -2.13 -10.31 2.07
C GLY A 16 -2.44 -10.19 0.59
N GLY A 17 -3.62 -10.62 0.19
CA GLY A 17 -4.04 -10.57 -1.20
C GLY A 17 -4.18 -9.14 -1.73
N CYS A 18 -3.32 -8.68 -2.64
CA CYS A 18 -3.19 -7.25 -2.97
C CYS A 18 -4.34 -6.68 -3.83
N TRP A 19 -4.66 -5.40 -3.62
CA TRP A 19 -5.49 -4.63 -4.54
C TRP A 19 -4.63 -4.01 -5.63
N SER A 20 -5.10 -4.10 -6.87
CA SER A 20 -4.40 -3.59 -8.05
C SER A 20 -5.37 -3.07 -9.10
N GLY A 21 -4.85 -2.38 -10.12
CA GLY A 21 -5.64 -1.88 -11.25
C GLY A 21 -4.83 -0.91 -12.10
N PRO A 22 -5.45 -0.27 -13.11
CA PRO A 22 -4.85 0.86 -13.80
C PRO A 22 -4.47 1.99 -12.84
N ALA A 23 -3.44 2.77 -13.15
CA ALA A 23 -3.08 3.99 -12.43
C ALA A 23 -4.13 5.09 -12.69
N TRP A 24 -4.98 5.38 -11.70
CA TRP A 24 -6.09 6.33 -11.81
C TRP A 24 -5.81 7.71 -11.22
N TYR A 25 -4.76 7.83 -10.43
CA TYR A 25 -4.35 9.07 -9.80
C TYR A 25 -3.04 9.55 -10.41
N GLY A 26 -2.93 10.85 -10.60
CA GLY A 26 -1.74 11.52 -11.12
C GLY A 26 -1.12 12.47 -10.10
N ALA A 27 -0.02 13.13 -10.50
CA ALA A 27 0.65 14.12 -9.66
C ALA A 27 -0.27 15.26 -9.19
N ALA A 28 -1.27 15.63 -10.01
CA ALA A 28 -2.25 16.66 -9.63
C ALA A 28 -3.18 16.24 -8.48
N ASP A 29 -3.34 14.93 -8.23
CA ASP A 29 -4.10 14.39 -7.10
C ASP A 29 -3.22 14.18 -5.85
N ALA A 30 -1.90 14.28 -6.01
CA ALA A 30 -0.93 13.92 -5.00
C ALA A 30 -0.90 14.92 -3.85
N VAL A 31 -0.83 14.41 -2.63
CA VAL A 31 -0.59 15.19 -1.42
C VAL A 31 0.64 14.64 -0.69
N ALA A 32 1.41 15.53 -0.06
CA ALA A 32 2.50 15.12 0.81
C ALA A 32 1.94 14.41 2.04
N ALA A 33 2.14 13.09 2.13
CA ALA A 33 1.63 12.25 3.22
C ALA A 33 2.73 11.68 4.10
N LEU A 34 3.91 11.40 3.54
CA LEU A 34 5.10 10.95 4.27
C LEU A 34 6.22 11.98 4.10
N PRO A 35 6.88 12.40 5.19
CA PRO A 35 8.09 13.21 5.10
C PRO A 35 9.24 12.48 4.39
N ASP A 36 10.23 13.25 3.93
CA ASP A 36 11.48 12.69 3.45
C ASP A 36 12.23 12.01 4.60
N GLY A 37 12.79 10.83 4.34
CA GLY A 37 13.53 10.09 5.36
C GLY A 37 13.75 8.62 5.03
N SER A 38 14.46 7.94 5.93
CA SER A 38 14.60 6.49 5.94
C SER A 38 13.70 5.91 7.03
N TYR A 39 12.99 4.83 6.70
CA TYR A 39 12.02 4.20 7.57
C TYR A 39 12.27 2.69 7.63
N ALA A 40 12.27 2.14 8.83
CA ALA A 40 12.18 0.70 9.05
C ALA A 40 10.71 0.27 8.95
N MET A 41 10.44 -0.75 8.14
CA MET A 41 9.15 -1.42 8.03
C MET A 41 9.11 -2.56 9.05
N VAL A 42 8.28 -2.42 10.08
CA VAL A 42 8.18 -3.39 11.18
C VAL A 42 6.74 -3.84 11.38
N GLU A 43 6.56 -4.97 12.07
CA GLU A 43 5.24 -5.35 12.57
C GLU A 43 4.74 -4.29 13.56
N PRO A 44 3.46 -3.89 13.52
CA PRO A 44 2.92 -2.91 14.45
C PRO A 44 3.12 -3.30 15.91
N GLY A 45 3.64 -2.35 16.70
CA GLY A 45 3.97 -2.59 18.10
C GLY A 45 5.30 -3.32 18.35
N SER A 46 6.08 -3.59 17.29
CA SER A 46 7.44 -4.11 17.44
C SER A 46 8.31 -3.11 18.21
N PRO A 47 9.04 -3.53 19.27
CA PRO A 47 9.90 -2.66 20.04
C PRO A 47 11.25 -2.37 19.36
N THR A 48 11.58 -3.06 18.27
CA THR A 48 12.86 -2.91 17.57
C THR A 48 12.66 -2.51 16.10
N PRO A 49 13.52 -1.62 15.57
CA PRO A 49 13.51 -1.23 14.16
C PRO A 49 14.23 -2.26 13.26
N GLU A 50 14.21 -3.54 13.64
CA GLU A 50 14.82 -4.63 12.88
C GLU A 50 13.89 -5.07 11.75
N GLY A 51 13.76 -4.21 10.74
CA GLY A 51 12.93 -4.43 9.57
C GLY A 51 13.62 -4.02 8.28
N ASP A 52 12.99 -4.36 7.16
CA ASP A 52 13.40 -3.88 5.84
C ASP A 52 13.30 -2.35 5.81
N ARG A 53 14.24 -1.70 5.12
CA ARG A 53 14.30 -0.24 5.06
C ARG A 53 13.78 0.28 3.74
N ILE A 54 12.96 1.31 3.83
CA ILE A 54 12.56 2.12 2.69
C ILE A 54 13.03 3.55 2.90
N SER A 55 13.54 4.18 1.85
CA SER A 55 13.79 5.62 1.84
C SER A 55 12.72 6.32 1.01
N VAL A 56 12.09 7.32 1.62
CA VAL A 56 11.05 8.17 1.02
C VAL A 56 11.69 9.48 0.60
N ARG A 57 11.44 9.89 -0.66
CA ARG A 57 11.82 11.20 -1.17
C ARG A 57 10.68 11.83 -1.96
N ASN A 58 10.09 12.88 -1.42
CA ASN A 58 9.11 13.73 -2.09
C ASN A 58 9.75 14.39 -3.32
N GLN A 59 9.00 14.38 -4.40
CA GLN A 59 9.36 14.99 -5.68
C GLN A 59 8.70 16.37 -5.77
N SER A 60 9.15 17.18 -6.73
CA SER A 60 8.60 18.54 -6.95
C SER A 60 7.12 18.55 -7.35
N ASP A 61 6.59 17.42 -7.80
CA ASP A 61 5.20 17.22 -8.22
C ASP A 61 4.34 16.56 -7.13
N HIS A 62 4.81 16.56 -5.88
CA HIS A 62 4.18 15.94 -4.71
C HIS A 62 4.04 14.40 -4.78
N THR A 63 4.57 13.75 -5.81
CA THR A 63 4.77 12.30 -5.78
C THR A 63 5.93 11.93 -4.86
N MET A 64 5.99 10.68 -4.43
CA MET A 64 7.09 10.17 -3.61
C MET A 64 7.86 9.10 -4.38
N LEU A 65 9.19 9.15 -4.31
CA LEU A 65 10.03 8.03 -4.71
C LEU A 65 10.36 7.19 -3.47
N LEU A 66 10.04 5.91 -3.53
CA LEU A 66 10.36 4.92 -2.52
C LEU A 66 11.51 4.06 -3.04
N THR A 67 12.61 3.99 -2.29
CA THR A 67 13.81 3.21 -2.62
C THR A 67 14.18 2.29 -1.45
N GLY A 68 15.09 1.32 -1.65
CA GLY A 68 15.45 0.30 -0.64
C GLY A 68 14.76 -1.05 -0.86
N ALA A 69 13.68 -1.08 -1.64
CA ALA A 69 13.19 -2.30 -2.28
C ALA A 69 14.09 -2.69 -3.47
N GLU A 70 13.95 -3.93 -3.97
CA GLU A 70 14.72 -4.42 -5.14
C GLU A 70 14.63 -3.47 -6.36
N ARG A 71 13.48 -2.82 -6.54
CA ARG A 71 13.23 -1.79 -7.53
C ARG A 71 12.59 -0.55 -6.91
N PRO A 72 12.91 0.65 -7.39
CA PRO A 72 12.29 1.88 -6.92
C PRO A 72 10.81 1.93 -7.29
N TRP A 73 9.99 2.43 -6.38
CA TRP A 73 8.57 2.67 -6.60
C TRP A 73 8.28 4.17 -6.62
N GLN A 74 7.44 4.59 -7.56
CA GLN A 74 6.75 5.87 -7.46
C GLN A 74 5.45 5.65 -6.69
N ALA A 75 5.22 6.47 -5.67
CA ALA A 75 4.01 6.48 -4.87
C ALA A 75 3.27 7.80 -5.03
N ILE A 76 1.95 7.73 -5.15
CA ILE A 76 1.04 8.87 -5.10
C ILE A 76 0.12 8.65 -3.90
N ALA A 77 0.17 9.57 -2.93
CA ALA A 77 -0.76 9.57 -1.82
C ALA A 77 -1.95 10.46 -2.15
N VAL A 78 -3.16 9.93 -1.94
CA VAL A 78 -4.41 10.65 -2.16
C VAL A 78 -5.24 10.56 -0.88
N ARG A 79 -5.68 11.71 -0.37
CA ARG A 79 -6.51 11.74 0.85
C ARG A 79 -7.85 11.07 0.57
N VAL A 80 -8.21 10.07 1.37
CA VAL A 80 -9.41 9.24 1.12
C VAL A 80 -10.68 9.91 1.62
N ASP A 81 -10.59 10.54 2.79
CA ASP A 81 -11.69 11.28 3.38
C ASP A 81 -11.12 12.42 4.25
N PRO A 82 -11.30 13.69 3.86
CA PRO A 82 -10.87 14.84 4.65
C PRO A 82 -11.50 14.92 6.05
N ALA A 83 -12.65 14.28 6.26
CA ALA A 83 -13.38 14.30 7.52
C ALA A 83 -12.99 13.18 8.50
N ARG A 84 -12.33 12.10 8.03
CA ARG A 84 -11.96 10.92 8.84
C ARG A 84 -10.49 10.89 9.28
N GLY A 85 -9.80 12.03 9.20
CA GLY A 85 -8.40 12.15 9.62
C GLY A 85 -7.40 11.96 8.48
N ASP A 86 -6.18 11.55 8.81
CA ASP A 86 -5.04 11.49 7.90
C ASP A 86 -4.87 10.10 7.27
N TRP A 87 -5.96 9.61 6.65
CA TRP A 87 -5.97 8.41 5.82
C TRP A 87 -5.70 8.74 4.35
N PHE A 88 -4.73 8.05 3.78
CA PHE A 88 -4.32 8.21 2.40
C PHE A 88 -4.33 6.87 1.67
N LEU A 89 -4.91 6.85 0.47
CA LEU A 89 -4.69 5.77 -0.47
C LEU A 89 -3.33 5.99 -1.12
N LEU A 90 -2.45 5.01 -1.03
CA LEU A 90 -1.20 4.97 -1.77
C LEU A 90 -1.43 4.21 -3.08
N GLN A 91 -1.17 4.87 -4.20
CA GLN A 91 -1.03 4.25 -5.51
C GLN A 91 0.46 4.05 -5.81
N LEU A 92 0.91 2.80 -5.89
CA LEU A 92 2.30 2.43 -6.13
C LEU A 92 2.51 1.92 -7.56
N ARG A 93 3.58 2.39 -8.22
CA ARG A 93 4.01 1.95 -9.55
C ARG A 93 5.52 1.75 -9.56
N GLN A 94 6.04 0.78 -10.32
CA GLN A 94 7.49 0.65 -10.51
C GLN A 94 8.00 1.85 -11.31
N ALA A 95 9.03 2.53 -10.79
CA ALA A 95 9.51 3.79 -11.34
C ALA A 95 10.48 3.59 -12.53
N ASP A 96 11.17 2.46 -12.57
CA ASP A 96 12.20 2.11 -13.55
C ASP A 96 11.72 1.13 -14.63
N GLU A 97 10.42 0.86 -14.69
CA GLU A 97 9.85 -0.09 -15.64
C GLU A 97 9.77 0.54 -17.05
N ASP A 98 10.41 -0.08 -18.03
CA ASP A 98 10.43 0.40 -19.41
C ASP A 98 9.14 0.07 -20.16
N ASP A 99 8.46 -1.01 -19.75
CA ASP A 99 7.20 -1.45 -20.33
C ASP A 99 6.04 -0.50 -19.95
N ALA A 100 5.49 0.18 -20.96
CA ALA A 100 4.39 1.12 -20.77
C ALA A 100 3.09 0.47 -20.24
N PHE A 101 2.85 -0.80 -20.57
CA PHE A 101 1.71 -1.56 -20.07
C PHE A 101 1.91 -1.93 -18.60
N ILE A 102 3.10 -2.37 -18.18
CA ILE A 102 3.39 -2.64 -16.77
C ILE A 102 3.32 -1.34 -15.96
N ARG A 103 3.89 -0.24 -16.48
CA ARG A 103 3.75 1.09 -15.87
C ARG A 103 2.30 1.55 -15.74
N SER A 104 1.39 1.07 -16.58
CA SER A 104 -0.03 1.45 -16.48
C SER A 104 -0.73 0.79 -15.29
N LYS A 105 -0.14 -0.25 -14.69
CA LYS A 105 -0.67 -0.94 -13.52
C LYS A 105 -0.14 -0.32 -12.24
N ALA A 106 -0.98 -0.32 -11.22
CA ALA A 106 -0.66 0.14 -9.89
C ALA A 106 -1.11 -0.87 -8.84
N LEU A 107 -0.38 -0.89 -7.73
CA LEU A 107 -0.80 -1.51 -6.48
C LEU A 107 -1.40 -0.44 -5.57
N TYR A 108 -2.36 -0.85 -4.75
CA TYR A 108 -3.07 0.02 -3.82
C TYR A 108 -2.86 -0.43 -2.38
N MET A 109 -2.51 0.51 -1.51
CA MET A 109 -2.38 0.32 -0.06
C MET A 109 -3.01 1.49 0.68
N LEU A 110 -3.31 1.33 1.97
CA LEU A 110 -3.67 2.47 2.81
C LEU A 110 -2.49 2.88 3.68
N LEU A 111 -2.34 4.18 3.84
CA LEU A 111 -1.51 4.82 4.85
C LEU A 111 -2.42 5.53 5.84
N ASP A 112 -2.22 5.22 7.11
CA ASP A 112 -2.83 5.87 8.26
C ASP A 112 -1.74 6.65 9.00
N VAL A 113 -1.88 7.97 9.03
CA VAL A 113 -0.97 8.85 9.75
C VAL A 113 -1.63 9.21 11.08
N GLN A 114 -1.07 8.69 12.16
CA GLN A 114 -1.52 8.97 13.52
C GLN A 114 -0.47 9.77 14.30
N PRO A 115 -0.84 10.46 15.39
CA PRO A 115 0.12 11.17 16.23
C PRO A 115 1.25 10.28 16.79
N ASP A 116 0.99 8.99 16.97
CA ASP A 116 1.89 7.99 17.55
C ASP A 116 2.56 7.08 16.51
N GLY A 117 2.25 7.21 15.22
CA GLY A 117 2.87 6.38 14.21
C GLY A 117 2.33 6.52 12.79
N LEU A 118 3.07 5.91 11.87
CA LEU A 118 2.74 5.79 10.46
C LEU A 118 2.45 4.32 10.18
N PHE A 119 1.24 4.00 9.73
CA PHE A 119 0.82 2.60 9.58
C PHE A 119 0.35 2.34 8.16
N LEU A 120 0.80 1.23 7.58
CA LEU A 120 0.37 0.73 6.29
C LEU A 120 -0.59 -0.44 6.47
N THR A 121 -1.63 -0.45 5.65
CA THR A 121 -2.55 -1.59 5.51
C THR A 121 -2.42 -2.18 4.11
N ILE A 122 -2.18 -3.49 4.07
CA ILE A 122 -2.25 -4.28 2.85
C ILE A 122 -3.72 -4.63 2.63
N LEU A 123 -4.29 -4.10 1.56
CA LEU A 123 -5.71 -4.22 1.26
C LEU A 123 -6.06 -5.66 0.87
N PRO A 124 -6.85 -6.42 1.68
CA PRO A 124 -7.10 -7.83 1.41
C PRO A 124 -8.15 -8.01 0.31
N CYS A 125 -7.93 -8.96 -0.59
CA CYS A 125 -8.93 -9.40 -1.56
C CYS A 125 -9.59 -10.71 -1.08
N GLY A 126 -10.86 -10.62 -0.69
CA GLY A 126 -11.65 -11.77 -0.24
C GLY A 126 -13.08 -11.38 0.10
N GLY A 127 -13.95 -12.39 0.32
CA GLY A 127 -15.35 -12.19 0.71
C GLY A 127 -16.09 -11.19 -0.17
N PHE A 128 -16.79 -10.24 0.45
CA PHE A 128 -17.61 -9.25 -0.24
C PHE A 128 -16.82 -8.34 -1.19
N ILE A 129 -15.53 -8.08 -0.92
CA ILE A 129 -14.67 -7.27 -1.80
C ILE A 129 -14.43 -8.02 -3.12
N ALA A 130 -14.04 -9.29 -3.03
CA ALA A 130 -13.84 -10.17 -4.17
C ALA A 130 -15.12 -10.23 -5.04
N GLU A 131 -16.27 -10.50 -4.42
CA GLU A 131 -17.55 -10.55 -5.12
C GLU A 131 -17.93 -9.22 -5.78
N ALA A 132 -17.63 -8.08 -5.12
CA ALA A 132 -17.89 -6.77 -5.68
C ALA A 132 -17.00 -6.47 -6.89
N VAL A 133 -15.73 -6.85 -6.84
CA VAL A 133 -14.77 -6.70 -7.94
C VAL A 133 -15.19 -7.55 -9.14
N GLU A 134 -15.53 -8.82 -8.94
CA GLU A 134 -16.02 -9.69 -10.02
C GLU A 134 -17.31 -9.15 -10.64
N ARG A 135 -18.27 -8.70 -9.82
CA ARG A 135 -19.54 -8.13 -10.30
C ARG A 135 -19.33 -6.85 -11.14
N ALA A 136 -18.31 -6.06 -10.82
CA ALA A 136 -17.95 -4.87 -11.58
C ALA A 136 -17.18 -5.19 -12.88
N GLY A 137 -16.88 -6.46 -13.17
CA GLY A 137 -16.08 -6.86 -14.33
C GLY A 137 -14.57 -6.81 -14.09
N GLY A 138 -14.14 -6.71 -12.83
CA GLY A 138 -12.74 -6.88 -12.45
C GLY A 138 -12.31 -8.35 -12.49
N SER A 139 -11.08 -8.62 -12.07
CA SER A 139 -10.54 -9.97 -12.02
C SER A 139 -9.96 -10.30 -10.65
N ILE A 140 -10.04 -11.58 -10.29
CA ILE A 140 -9.39 -12.12 -9.10
C ILE A 140 -8.33 -13.10 -9.55
N SER A 141 -7.08 -12.83 -9.19
CA SER A 141 -6.01 -13.81 -9.32
C SER A 141 -5.96 -14.65 -8.05
N ARG A 142 -6.04 -15.97 -8.17
CA ARG A 142 -5.91 -16.90 -7.05
C ARG A 142 -4.73 -17.81 -7.36
N ASP A 143 -3.56 -17.41 -6.91
CA ASP A 143 -2.40 -18.29 -6.95
C ASP A 143 -2.49 -19.24 -5.74
N PRO A 144 -2.43 -20.57 -5.93
CA PRO A 144 -2.44 -21.52 -4.82
C PRO A 144 -1.32 -21.30 -3.79
N GLN A 145 -0.24 -20.60 -4.18
CA GLN A 145 0.93 -20.33 -3.34
C GLN A 145 0.94 -18.91 -2.74
N SER A 146 -0.04 -18.05 -3.06
CA SER A 146 -0.15 -16.71 -2.48
C SER A 146 -1.60 -16.29 -2.24
N ALA A 147 -1.82 -15.21 -1.51
CA ALA A 147 -3.16 -14.71 -1.28
C ALA A 147 -3.81 -14.16 -2.56
N ALA A 148 -5.13 -14.30 -2.64
CA ALA A 148 -5.90 -13.86 -3.80
C ALA A 148 -5.72 -12.37 -4.04
N SER A 149 -5.50 -11.90 -5.26
CA SER A 149 -5.35 -10.47 -5.57
C SER A 149 -6.55 -9.97 -6.38
N CYS A 150 -7.03 -8.77 -6.04
CA CYS A 150 -8.18 -8.14 -6.72
C CYS A 150 -7.65 -7.10 -7.71
N THR A 151 -8.02 -7.24 -8.99
CA THR A 151 -7.78 -6.24 -10.02
C THR A 151 -9.08 -5.49 -10.28
N PHE A 152 -9.11 -4.22 -9.88
CA PHE A 152 -10.26 -3.36 -10.03
C PHE A 152 -10.38 -2.87 -11.48
N PRO A 153 -11.58 -2.90 -12.08
CA PRO A 153 -11.78 -2.52 -13.47
C PRO A 153 -11.86 -1.00 -13.65
N ASP A 154 -12.29 -0.28 -12.62
CA ASP A 154 -12.48 1.16 -12.64
C ASP A 154 -12.28 1.81 -11.26
N LYS A 155 -12.04 3.13 -11.28
CA LYS A 155 -11.82 3.97 -10.09
C LYS A 155 -13.02 4.00 -9.15
N THR A 156 -14.24 3.94 -9.67
CA THR A 156 -15.46 4.01 -8.86
C THR A 156 -15.61 2.76 -7.99
N THR A 157 -15.32 1.58 -8.54
CA THR A 157 -15.33 0.32 -7.82
C THR A 157 -14.25 0.32 -6.74
N LEU A 158 -13.02 0.74 -7.06
CA LEU A 158 -11.93 0.88 -6.07
C LEU A 158 -12.36 1.78 -4.91
N THR A 159 -12.77 3.01 -5.21
CA THR A 159 -13.14 4.00 -4.19
C THR A 159 -14.33 3.55 -3.36
N THR A 160 -15.34 2.92 -3.96
CA THR A 160 -16.49 2.36 -3.23
C THR A 160 -16.03 1.29 -2.25
N GLN A 161 -15.21 0.33 -2.68
CA GLN A 161 -14.74 -0.73 -1.80
C GLN A 161 -13.82 -0.21 -0.70
N LEU A 162 -13.00 0.79 -1.02
CA LEU A 162 -12.16 1.49 -0.05
C LEU A 162 -13.01 2.16 1.05
N GLN A 163 -14.10 2.84 0.67
CA GLN A 163 -15.01 3.46 1.64
C GLN A 163 -15.68 2.43 2.55
N VAL A 164 -16.04 1.25 2.02
CA VAL A 164 -16.58 0.14 2.84
C VAL A 164 -15.51 -0.38 3.80
N LEU A 165 -14.27 -0.55 3.34
CA LEU A 165 -13.17 -1.00 4.20
C LEU A 165 -12.91 -0.02 5.35
N LEU A 166 -12.95 1.28 5.09
CA LEU A 166 -12.77 2.32 6.11
C LEU A 166 -13.91 2.40 7.14
N GLN A 167 -15.00 1.65 6.98
CA GLN A 167 -16.04 1.51 8.01
C GLN A 167 -15.73 0.40 9.01
N GLN A 168 -14.69 -0.40 8.76
CA GLN A 168 -14.23 -1.47 9.64
C GLN A 168 -13.16 -0.95 10.62
N PRO A 169 -12.91 -1.65 11.74
CA PRO A 169 -11.78 -1.32 12.60
C PRO A 169 -10.47 -1.25 11.80
N PRO A 170 -9.61 -0.26 12.07
CA PRO A 170 -8.36 -0.12 11.35
C PRO A 170 -7.52 -1.38 11.52
N ARG A 171 -6.96 -1.86 10.42
CA ARG A 171 -6.00 -2.94 10.39
C ARG A 171 -4.66 -2.36 10.02
N HIS A 172 -3.67 -2.52 10.88
CA HIS A 172 -2.29 -2.14 10.58
C HIS A 172 -1.52 -3.42 10.30
N ASP A 173 -0.89 -3.52 9.14
CA ASP A 173 -0.07 -4.66 8.76
C ASP A 173 1.42 -4.34 8.91
N VAL A 174 1.79 -3.07 8.69
CA VAL A 174 3.16 -2.58 8.83
C VAL A 174 3.14 -1.24 9.54
N GLN A 175 4.08 -1.02 10.44
CA GLN A 175 4.40 0.29 11.01
C GLN A 175 5.70 0.80 10.40
N LEU A 176 5.72 2.07 10.00
CA LEU A 176 6.92 2.75 9.54
C LEU A 176 7.53 3.51 10.72
N LEU A 177 8.73 3.10 11.13
CA LEU A 177 9.50 3.79 12.16
C LEU A 177 10.59 4.62 11.48
N PRO A 178 10.63 5.96 11.66
CA PRO A 178 11.72 6.76 11.13
C PRO A 178 13.04 6.32 11.79
N ASP A 179 14.10 6.21 10.98
CA ASP A 179 15.43 6.04 11.53
C ASP A 179 15.74 7.25 12.44
N ALA A 180 16.31 6.98 13.61
CA ALA A 180 16.74 8.06 14.50
C ALA A 180 17.76 8.96 13.78
N PRO A 181 17.68 10.29 13.95
CA PRO A 181 18.62 11.24 13.34
C PRO A 181 20.07 11.03 13.80
#